data_AF-A0A8J6UJZ6-F1
#
_entry.id   AF-A0A8J6UJZ6-F1
#
_cell.length_a   1.000
_cell.length_b   1.000
_cell.length_c   1.000
_cell.angle_alpha   90.00
_cell.angle_beta   90.00
_cell.angle_gamma   90.00
#
_symmetry.space_group_name_H-M   'P 1'
#
loop_
_entity.id
_entity.type
_entity.pdbx_description
1 polymer ?
#
loop_
_entity_poly.entity_id
_entity_poly.type
_entity_poly.pdbx_seq_one_letter_code
_entity_poly.pdbx_strand_id
1 'polypeptide(L)' 'MRTTLDIDDDVLRAAKELAQRERVSAGQVVSRLLRQAMTASQSPAPVAPEGVAGFRPFSSSNPQVVTNEQVNAIRDQEGL' A
#
# COMPACT_ATOMS: atom_id res chain seq x y z
N MET A 1 -19.57 4.44 -16.76
CA MET A 1 -20.88 3.97 -16.27
C MET A 1 -21.30 4.79 -15.07
N ARG A 2 -22.61 4.93 -14.84
CA ARG A 2 -23.17 5.60 -13.66
C ARG A 2 -23.59 4.50 -12.68
N THR A 3 -22.92 4.44 -11.54
CA THR A 3 -23.14 3.45 -10.49
C THR A 3 -23.32 4.20 -9.18
N THR A 4 -24.19 3.70 -8.31
CA THR A 4 -24.33 4.21 -6.95
C THR A 4 -23.48 3.33 -6.04
N LEU A 5 -22.58 3.94 -5.27
CA LEU A 5 -21.68 3.27 -4.34
C LEU A 5 -21.85 3.95 -2.98
N ASP A 6 -21.89 3.14 -1.93
CA ASP A 6 -21.80 3.63 -0.56
C ASP A 6 -20.32 3.89 -0.22
N ILE A 7 -20.00 5.09 0.27
CA ILE A 7 -18.65 5.55 0.56
C ILE A 7 -18.64 6.38 1.83
N ASP A 8 -17.61 6.17 2.65
CA ASP A 8 -17.43 6.94 3.88
C ASP A 8 -17.25 8.44 3.59
N ASP A 9 -17.73 9.28 4.51
CA ASP A 9 -17.73 10.74 4.37
C ASP A 9 -16.31 11.33 4.28
N ASP A 10 -15.34 10.73 4.97
CA ASP A 10 -13.94 11.14 4.95
C ASP A 10 -13.28 10.85 3.60
N VAL A 11 -13.55 9.68 3.02
CA VAL A 11 -13.12 9.28 1.68
C VAL A 11 -13.73 10.20 0.62
N LEU A 12 -15.03 10.49 0.70
CA LEU A 12 -15.69 11.42 -0.21
C LEU A 12 -15.08 12.83 -0.14
N ARG A 13 -14.77 13.31 1.06
CA ARG A 13 -14.12 14.62 1.25
C ARG A 13 -12.72 14.65 0.62
N ALA A 14 -11.90 13.64 0.89
CA ALA A 14 -10.57 13.51 0.30
C ALA A 14 -10.62 13.45 -1.24
N ALA A 15 -11.57 12.68 -1.79
CA ALA A 15 -11.75 12.58 -3.24
C ALA A 15 -12.15 13.94 -3.87
N LYS A 16 -12.99 14.73 -3.20
CA LYS A 16 -13.38 16.07 -3.66
C LYS A 16 -12.21 17.05 -3.65
N GLU A 17 -11.39 17.06 -2.60
CA GLU A 17 -10.20 17.90 -2.54
C GLU A 17 -9.20 17.55 -3.65
N LEU A 18 -8.97 16.25 -3.88
CA LEU A 18 -8.09 15.80 -4.96
C LEU A 18 -8.65 16.17 -6.34
N ALA A 19 -9.95 16.00 -6.54
CA ALA A 19 -10.64 16.38 -7.77
C ALA A 19 -10.53 17.88 -8.06
N GLN A 20 -10.61 18.73 -7.02
CA GLN A 20 -10.44 20.17 -7.16
C GLN A 20 -9.00 20.54 -7.56
N ARG A 21 -7.99 19.88 -6.98
CA ARG A 21 -6.57 20.09 -7.34
C ARG A 21 -6.27 19.69 -8.79
N GLU A 22 -6.84 18.58 -9.23
CA GLU A 22 -6.64 18.04 -10.59
C GLU A 22 -7.61 18.63 -11.64
N ARG A 23 -8.59 19.47 -11.22
CA ARG A 23 -9.67 20.02 -12.06
C ARG A 23 -10.47 18.95 -12.82
N VAL A 24 -10.78 17.86 -12.15
CA VAL A 24 -11.60 16.76 -12.68
C VAL A 24 -12.81 16.52 -11.78
N SER A 25 -13.74 15.65 -12.21
CA SER A 25 -14.88 15.28 -11.36
C SER A 25 -14.47 14.29 -10.26
N ALA A 26 -15.14 14.36 -9.09
CA ALA A 26 -14.92 13.41 -7.99
C ALA A 26 -15.13 11.95 -8.44
N GLY A 27 -16.13 11.69 -9.30
CA GLY A 27 -16.37 10.36 -9.87
C GLY A 27 -15.23 9.84 -10.75
N GLN A 28 -14.53 10.72 -11.48
CA GLN A 28 -13.34 10.33 -12.25
C GLN A 28 -12.16 9.98 -11.34
N VAL A 29 -11.94 10.76 -10.27
CA VAL A 29 -10.90 10.46 -9.29
C VAL A 29 -11.16 9.12 -8.62
N VAL A 30 -12.37 8.90 -8.12
CA VAL A 30 -12.76 7.63 -7.48
C VAL A 30 -12.60 6.46 -8.45
N SER A 31 -13.06 6.58 -9.70
CA SER A 31 -12.90 5.54 -10.72
C SER A 31 -11.44 5.21 -11.04
N ARG A 32 -10.58 6.24 -11.11
CA ARG A 32 -9.14 6.08 -11.32
C ARG A 32 -8.47 5.37 -10.13
N LEU A 33 -8.79 5.78 -8.91
CA LEU A 33 -8.25 5.18 -7.69
C LEU A 33 -8.69 3.71 -7.54
N LEU A 34 -9.96 3.40 -7.79
CA LEU A 34 -10.47 2.03 -7.82
C LEU A 34 -9.71 1.18 -8.86
N ARG A 35 -9.50 1.71 -10.07
CA ARG A 35 -8.71 1.01 -11.10
C ARG A 35 -7.29 0.74 -10.64
N GLN A 36 -6.62 1.74 -10.07
CA GLN A 36 -5.26 1.59 -9.54
C GLN A 36 -5.19 0.53 -8.44
N ALA A 37 -6.14 0.53 -7.50
CA ALA A 37 -6.20 -0.47 -6.44
C ALA A 37 -6.40 -1.88 -7.02
N MET A 38 -7.33 -2.05 -7.96
CA MET A 38 -7.59 -3.36 -8.59
C MET A 38 -6.43 -3.85 -9.47
N THR A 39 -5.69 -2.95 -10.13
CA THR A 39 -4.50 -3.30 -10.91
C THR A 39 -3.29 -3.57 -10.00
N ALA A 40 -3.13 -2.83 -8.90
CA ALA A 40 -2.07 -3.06 -7.91
C ALA A 40 -2.21 -4.45 -7.26
N SER A 41 -3.44 -4.91 -7.00
CA SER A 41 -3.70 -6.28 -6.55
C SER A 41 -3.37 -7.36 -7.59
N GLN A 42 -3.19 -6.97 -8.86
CA GLN A 42 -2.82 -7.87 -9.96
C GLN A 42 -1.34 -7.76 -10.35
N SER A 43 -0.58 -6.82 -9.77
CA SER A 43 0.87 -6.91 -9.87
C SER A 43 1.28 -8.22 -9.20
N PRO A 44 1.99 -9.11 -9.90
CA PRO A 44 2.57 -10.27 -9.24
C PRO A 44 3.38 -9.72 -8.07
N ALA A 45 3.17 -10.31 -6.87
CA ALA A 45 4.03 -10.05 -5.73
C ALA A 45 5.48 -10.01 -6.25
N PRO A 46 6.32 -9.06 -5.79
CA PRO A 46 7.67 -8.89 -6.31
C PRO A 46 8.28 -10.27 -6.43
N VAL A 47 8.58 -10.68 -7.67
CA VAL A 47 9.10 -12.02 -7.96
C VAL A 47 10.27 -12.18 -7.00
N ALA A 48 10.17 -13.14 -6.09
CA ALA A 48 11.18 -13.31 -5.04
C ALA A 48 12.54 -13.35 -5.76
N PRO A 49 13.54 -12.56 -5.31
CA PRO A 49 14.83 -12.54 -5.99
C PRO A 49 15.31 -13.97 -6.19
N GLU A 50 15.75 -14.31 -7.41
CA GLU A 50 16.37 -15.62 -7.65
C GLU A 50 17.47 -15.81 -6.60
N GLY A 51 17.38 -16.92 -5.87
CA GLY A 51 18.21 -17.14 -4.70
C GLY A 51 19.69 -17.06 -5.04
N VAL A 52 20.41 -16.11 -4.44
CA VAL A 52 21.87 -16.01 -4.58
C VAL A 52 22.50 -17.10 -3.71
N ALA A 53 23.39 -17.91 -4.29
CA ALA A 53 24.15 -18.94 -3.58
C ALA A 53 23.30 -19.97 -2.78
N GLY A 54 22.11 -20.32 -3.28
CA GLY A 54 21.24 -21.34 -2.66
C GLY A 54 20.34 -20.83 -1.53
N PHE A 55 20.40 -19.54 -1.21
CA PHE A 55 19.50 -18.93 -0.23
C PHE A 55 18.23 -18.41 -0.92
N ARG A 56 17.06 -18.87 -0.48
CA ARG A 56 15.77 -18.31 -0.91
C ARG A 56 15.41 -17.14 0.02
N PRO A 57 15.41 -15.88 -0.45
CA PRO A 57 14.96 -14.76 0.36
C PRO A 57 13.48 -14.94 0.72
N PHE A 58 13.12 -14.53 1.95
CA PHE A 58 11.74 -14.60 2.43
C PHE A 58 10.82 -13.76 1.53
N SER A 59 9.60 -14.26 1.28
CA SER A 59 8.60 -13.56 0.48
C SER A 59 8.25 -12.21 1.12
N SER A 60 8.28 -11.13 0.35
CA SER A 60 8.04 -9.74 0.79
C SER A 60 6.57 -9.45 1.14
N SER A 61 5.77 -10.46 1.46
CA SER A 61 4.33 -10.35 1.69
C SER A 61 3.97 -9.44 2.88
N ASN A 62 4.91 -9.14 3.76
CA ASN A 62 4.74 -8.14 4.81
C ASN A 62 6.08 -7.49 5.17
N PRO A 63 6.50 -6.40 4.49
CA PRO A 63 7.74 -5.72 4.80
C PRO A 63 7.58 -4.95 6.11
N GLN A 64 7.70 -5.64 7.24
CA GLN A 64 7.81 -4.98 8.53
C GLN A 64 9.13 -4.20 8.55
N VAL A 65 9.03 -2.88 8.54
CA VAL A 65 10.19 -1.99 8.65
C VAL A 65 10.77 -2.15 10.05
N VAL A 66 11.91 -2.83 10.15
CA VAL A 66 12.65 -2.99 11.40
C VAL A 66 13.48 -1.72 11.64
N THR A 67 13.26 -1.05 12.78
CA THR A 67 14.02 0.14 13.15
C THR A 67 15.16 -0.18 14.10
N ASN A 68 16.19 0.66 14.15
CA ASN A 68 17.33 0.47 15.06
C ASN A 68 16.89 0.54 16.53
N GLU A 69 15.84 1.31 16.84
CA GLU A 69 15.24 1.38 18.17
C GLU A 69 14.63 0.04 18.61
N GLN A 70 13.94 -0.65 17.71
CA GLN A 70 13.39 -1.99 17.97
C GLN A 70 14.51 -3.01 18.23
N VAL A 71 15.62 -2.93 17.49
CA VAL A 71 16.77 -3.81 17.68
C VAL A 71 17.43 -3.56 19.04
N ASN A 72 17.60 -2.30 19.43
CA ASN A 72 18.22 -1.97 20.72
C ASN A 72 17.33 -2.36 21.90
N ALA A 73 16.01 -2.15 21.81
CA ALA A 73 15.08 -2.60 22.84
C ALA A 73 15.16 -4.12 23.09
N ILE A 74 15.35 -4.92 22.04
CA ILE A 74 15.53 -6.37 22.17
C ILE A 74 16.88 -6.71 22.83
N ARG A 75 17.97 -6.00 22.47
CA ARG A 75 19.29 -6.21 23.11
C ARG A 75 19.26 -5.89 24.59
N ASP A 76 18.65 -4.76 24.94
CA ASP A 76 18.49 -4.32 26.33
C ASP A 76 17.66 -5.33 27.14
N GLN A 77 16.62 -5.92 26.52
CA GLN A 77 15.78 -6.94 27.14
C GLN A 77 16.51 -8.28 27.35
N GLU A 78 17.34 -8.68 26.39
CA GLU A 78 18.13 -9.93 26.44
C GLU A 78 19.46 -9.78 27.20
N GLY A 79 19.81 -8.57 27.64
CA GLY A 79 20.99 -8.29 28.46
C GLY A 79 22.34 -8.40 27.73
N LEU A 80 22.37 -8.11 26.42
CA LEU A 80 23.56 -8.13 25.55
C LEU A 80 24.21 -6.75 25.39
#